data_AF-A0A8J3ECY5-F1
#
_entry.id   AF-A0A8J3ECY5-F1
#
_cell.length_a   1.000
_cell.length_b   1.000
_cell.length_c   1.000
_cell.angle_alpha   90.00
_cell.angle_beta   90.00
_cell.angle_gamma   90.00
#
_symmetry.space_group_name_H-M   'P 1'
#
loop_
_entity.id
_entity.type
_entity.pdbx_description
1 polymer ?
#
loop_
_entity_poly.entity_id
_entity_poly.type
_entity_poly.pdbx_seq_one_letter_code
_entity_poly.pdbx_strand_id
1 'polypeptide(L)' 'MGGLSLDIGGALAAARDLGASGWAAAELLLAIRIGMAEGSAARREGETT' A
#
# COMPACT_ATOMS: atom_id res chain seq x y z
N MET A 1 18.99 2.63 0.50
CA MET A 1 17.72 1.99 0.86
C MET A 1 16.59 2.58 0.01
N GLY A 2 16.45 2.11 -1.24
CA GLY A 2 15.35 2.51 -2.11
C GLY A 2 14.12 1.66 -1.79
N GLY A 3 13.47 1.94 -0.67
CA GLY A 3 12.25 1.25 -0.25
C GLY A 3 11.01 1.79 -0.96
N LEU A 4 10.01 0.94 -1.16
CA LEU A 4 8.68 1.36 -1.63
C LEU A 4 8.09 2.40 -0.68
N SER A 5 7.79 3.58 -1.22
CA SER A 5 7.10 4.65 -0.53
C SER A 5 5.64 4.67 -0.98
N LEU A 6 4.73 4.73 -0.02
CA LEU A 6 3.32 4.97 -0.28
C LEU A 6 3.06 6.47 -0.17
N ASP A 7 2.54 7.09 -1.22
CA ASP A 7 2.01 8.44 -1.11
C ASP A 7 0.74 8.39 -0.25
N ILE A 8 0.88 8.74 1.03
CA ILE A 8 -0.21 8.69 2.00
C ILE A 8 -1.32 9.68 1.61
N GLY A 9 -0.97 10.82 1.00
CA GLY A 9 -1.94 11.84 0.60
C GLY A 9 -2.90 11.33 -0.47
N GLY A 10 -2.37 10.83 -1.58
CA GLY A 10 -3.17 10.24 -2.66
C GLY A 10 -3.91 8.97 -2.22
N ALA A 11 -3.27 8.12 -1.42
CA ALA A 11 -3.91 6.91 -0.91
C ALA A 11 -5.09 7.22 0.03
N LEU A 12 -4.97 8.25 0.88
CA LEU A 12 -6.05 8.70 1.74
C LEU A 12 -7.20 9.35 0.95
N ALA A 13 -6.88 10.09 -0.12
CA ALA A 13 -7.89 10.65 -1.01
C ALA A 13 -8.69 9.53 -1.69
N ALA A 14 -8.02 8.53 -2.25
CA ALA A 14 -8.67 7.35 -2.84
C ALA A 14 -9.50 6.56 -1.81
N ALA A 15 -9.00 6.41 -0.58
CA ALA A 15 -9.75 5.78 0.50
C ALA A 15 -11.07 6.52 0.80
N ARG A 16 -11.04 7.86 0.79
CA ARG A 16 -12.25 8.68 0.97
C ARG A 16 -13.23 8.56 -0.18
N ASP A 17 -12.74 8.48 -1.42
CA ASP A 17 -13.60 8.26 -2.60
C ASP A 17 -14.33 6.91 -2.52
N LEU A 18 -13.73 5.92 -1.86
CA LEU A 18 -14.35 4.62 -1.56
C LEU A 18 -15.29 4.65 -0.33
N GLY A 19 -15.49 5.81 0.28
CA GLY A 19 -16.31 5.99 1.48
C GLY A 19 -15.61 5.60 2.79
N ALA A 20 -14.32 5.24 2.76
CA ALA A 20 -13.56 4.93 3.96
C ALA A 20 -13.17 6.23 4.70
N SER A 21 -13.42 6.26 6.01
CA SER A 21 -13.06 7.38 6.87
C SER A 21 -12.61 6.91 8.25
N GLY A 22 -11.91 7.79 8.98
CA GLY A 22 -11.42 7.48 10.33
C GLY A 22 -10.59 6.20 10.36
N TRP A 23 -10.96 5.26 11.24
CA TRP A 23 -10.26 3.99 11.40
C TRP A 23 -10.32 3.10 10.16
N ALA A 24 -11.43 3.08 9.41
CA ALA A 24 -11.55 2.27 8.20
C ALA A 24 -10.55 2.69 7.11
N ALA A 25 -10.28 4.00 6.99
CA ALA A 25 -9.24 4.50 6.09
C ALA A 25 -7.84 4.09 6.55
N ALA A 26 -7.59 4.06 7.86
CA ALA A 26 -6.31 3.60 8.41
C ALA A 26 -6.07 2.11 8.13
N GLU A 27 -7.08 1.26 8.31
CA GLU A 27 -7.01 -0.17 7.98
C GLU A 27 -6.76 -0.42 6.49
N LEU A 28 -7.44 0.34 5.62
CA LEU A 28 -7.22 0.26 4.18
C LEU A 28 -5.78 0.65 3.79
N LEU A 29 -5.26 1.73 4.37
CA LEU A 29 -3.87 2.16 4.14
C LEU A 29 -2.86 1.11 4.65
N LEU A 30 -3.14 0.47 5.78
CA LEU A 30 -2.33 -0.62 6.31
C LEU A 30 -2.31 -1.82 5.35
N ALA A 31 -3.49 -2.24 4.88
CA ALA A 31 -3.62 -3.34 3.92
C ALA A 31 -2.86 -3.05 2.61
N ILE A 32 -2.96 -1.82 2.08
CA ILE A 32 -2.21 -1.38 0.90
C ILE A 32 -0.70 -1.51 1.14
N ARG A 33 -0.22 -1.04 2.30
CA ARG A 33 1.21 -1.06 2.61
C ARG A 33 1.76 -2.49 2.71
N ILE A 34 0.99 -3.42 3.28
CA ILE A 34 1.33 -4.84 3.36
C ILE A 34 1.37 -5.45 1.96
N GLY A 35 0.33 -5.28 1.15
CA GLY A 35 0.29 -5.79 -0.22
C GLY A 35 1.43 -5.28 -1.09
N MET A 36 1.83 -4.00 -0.94
CA MET A 36 3.02 -3.46 -1.61
C MET A 36 4.31 -4.14 -1.18
N ALA A 37 4.47 -4.47 0.11
CA ALA A 37 5.65 -5.15 0.62
C ALA A 37 5.74 -6.58 0.08
N GLU A 38 4.63 -7.32 0.10
CA GLU A 38 4.53 -8.68 -0.40
C GLU A 38 4.75 -8.74 -1.91
N GLY A 39 4.06 -7.90 -2.68
CA GLY A 39 4.25 -7.83 -4.13
C GLY A 39 5.67 -7.43 -4.54
N SER A 40 6.34 -6.61 -3.72
CA SER A 40 7.76 -6.29 -3.92
C SER A 40 8.68 -7.47 -3.69
N ALA A 41 8.41 -8.26 -2.66
CA ALA A 41 9.17 -9.47 -2.37
C ALA A 41 8.98 -10.50 -3.50
N ALA A 42 7.73 -10.77 -3.90
CA ALA A 42 7.40 -11.67 -4.99
C ALA A 42 8.06 -11.28 -6.32
N ARG A 43 8.10 -9.97 -6.65
CA ARG A 43 8.81 -9.49 -7.85
C ARG A 43 10.30 -9.79 -7.79
N ARG A 44 10.95 -9.54 -6.66
CA ARG A 44 12.39 -9.80 -6.49
C ARG A 44 12.71 -11.29 -6.63
N GLU A 45 11.86 -12.16 -6.08
CA GLU A 45 12.02 -13.61 -6.22
C GLU A 45 11.92 -14.07 -7.68
N GLY A 46 10.94 -13.51 -8.43
CA GLY A 46 10.77 -13.78 -9.86
C GLY A 46 11.90 -13.22 -10.75
N GLU A 47 12.57 -12.14 -10.36
CA GLU A 47 13.75 -11.60 -11.07
C GLU A 47 15.02 -12.44 -10.86
N THR A 48 15.06 -13.27 -9.81
CA THR A 48 16.21 -14.14 -9.49
C THR A 48 16.11 -15.58 -10.02
N THR A 49 15.03 -15.92 -10.73
CA THR A 49 14.79 -17.24 -11.35
C THR A 49 14.93 -17.16 -12.87
#